data_AF-A0A9W9V7E4-F1
#
_entry.id   AF-A0A9W9V7E4-F1
#
_cell.length_a   1.000
_cell.length_b   1.000
_cell.length_c   1.000
_cell.angle_alpha   90.00
_cell.angle_beta   90.00
_cell.angle_gamma   90.00
#
_symmetry.space_group_name_H-M   'P 1'
#
loop_
_entity.id
_entity.type
_entity.pdbx_description
1 polymer ?
#
loop_
_entity_poly.entity_id
_entity_poly.type
_entity_poly.pdbx_seq_one_letter_code
_entity_poly.pdbx_strand_id
1 'polypeptide(L)'
;MIGVIAGNSEDFSSNAVELVGGGKVLTDDKYSSVNPAWRSTCIVNIVTRGWANHSSAQTVKDDITYIKGGAMRALDPLLGSYMNEADRNDPLWPTNLYGTNYMRLALIKKKYDPTSVFYYPTCVGSQSWTQWYLDGAAYDPLCPTGL
;
A
#
# COMPACT_ATOMS: atom_id res chain seq x y z
N MET A 1 7.21 18.65 -0.82
CA MET A 1 6.03 17.75 -0.87
C MET A 1 5.07 18.16 -1.99
N ILE A 2 4.38 19.31 -1.94
CA ILE A 2 3.38 19.72 -2.96
C ILE A 2 3.91 19.67 -4.41
N GLY A 3 5.09 20.25 -4.67
CA GLY A 3 5.69 20.22 -6.03
C GLY A 3 6.04 18.82 -6.53
N VAL A 4 6.22 17.85 -5.63
CA VAL A 4 6.51 16.44 -5.99
C VAL A 4 5.21 15.70 -6.30
N ILE A 5 4.20 15.82 -5.44
CA ILE A 5 2.93 15.10 -5.61
C ILE A 5 2.08 15.68 -6.74
N ALA A 6 2.18 16.98 -7.02
CA ALA A 6 1.54 17.63 -8.16
C ALA A 6 2.02 17.08 -9.51
N GLY A 7 3.29 16.65 -9.61
CA GLY A 7 3.89 16.19 -10.86
C GLY A 7 4.20 17.32 -11.84
N ASN A 8 4.72 16.98 -13.01
CA ASN A 8 4.97 17.92 -14.10
C ASN A 8 3.70 18.13 -14.94
N SER A 9 3.66 19.20 -15.73
CA SER A 9 2.51 19.50 -16.62
C SER A 9 2.26 18.43 -17.69
N GLU A 10 3.27 17.64 -18.03
CA GLU A 10 3.17 16.52 -18.99
C GLU A 10 2.74 15.21 -18.33
N ASP A 11 2.81 15.14 -16.99
CA ASP A 11 2.36 13.98 -16.23
C ASP A 11 0.85 14.00 -16.09
N PHE A 12 0.20 12.87 -16.35
CA PHE A 12 -1.22 12.69 -16.02
C PHE A 12 -1.36 12.37 -14.52
N SER A 13 -1.03 13.36 -13.66
CA SER A 13 -1.11 13.25 -12.19
C SER A 13 -2.42 13.83 -11.67
N SER A 14 -3.02 13.17 -10.68
CA SER A 14 -4.16 13.74 -9.94
C SER A 14 -3.98 13.53 -8.44
N ASN A 15 -4.57 14.45 -7.65
CA ASN A 15 -4.52 14.44 -6.20
C ASN A 15 -5.95 14.48 -5.67
N ALA A 16 -6.33 13.51 -4.85
CA ALA A 16 -7.58 13.52 -4.10
C ALA A 16 -7.26 13.76 -2.62
N VAL A 17 -7.96 14.73 -2.03
CA VAL A 17 -7.86 15.04 -0.60
C VAL A 17 -9.19 14.65 0.03
N GLU A 18 -9.18 13.55 0.77
CA GLU A 18 -10.37 12.98 1.36
C GLU A 18 -10.46 13.35 2.84
N LEU A 19 -11.49 14.12 3.19
CA LEU A 19 -11.75 14.51 4.58
C LEU A 19 -12.67 13.48 5.24
N VAL A 20 -12.15 12.27 5.42
CA VAL A 20 -12.91 11.07 5.86
C VAL A 20 -12.48 10.55 7.23
N GLY A 21 -11.44 11.14 7.84
CA GLY A 21 -11.04 10.87 9.22
C GLY A 21 -11.75 11.79 10.22
N GLY A 22 -11.15 11.98 11.39
CA GLY A 22 -11.70 12.89 12.39
C GLY A 22 -12.98 12.39 13.08
N GLY A 23 -13.54 13.22 13.96
CA GLY A 23 -14.81 12.92 14.65
C GLY A 23 -14.81 11.55 15.34
N LYS A 24 -15.80 10.71 15.02
CA LYS A 24 -15.94 9.38 15.63
C LYS A 24 -14.80 8.42 15.25
N VAL A 25 -14.14 8.63 14.12
CA VAL A 25 -13.02 7.81 13.66
C VAL A 25 -11.81 7.95 14.59
N LEU A 26 -11.67 9.08 15.30
CA LEU A 26 -10.60 9.27 16.29
C LEU A 26 -10.79 8.45 17.57
N THR A 27 -11.99 7.90 17.80
CA THR A 27 -12.24 7.06 18.97
C THR A 27 -11.63 5.68 18.76
N ASP A 28 -10.85 5.21 19.73
CA ASP A 28 -10.24 3.89 19.66
C ASP A 28 -11.26 2.77 19.97
N ASP A 29 -11.02 1.59 19.38
CA ASP A 29 -11.80 0.37 19.61
C ASP A 29 -10.87 -0.85 19.59
N LYS A 30 -10.70 -1.48 20.75
CA LYS A 30 -9.83 -2.64 20.95
C LYS A 30 -10.22 -3.87 20.11
N TYR A 31 -11.44 -3.92 19.59
CA TYR A 31 -11.89 -5.02 18.73
C TYR A 31 -11.62 -4.76 17.24
N SER A 32 -11.30 -3.52 16.89
CA SER A 32 -11.01 -3.12 15.52
C SER A 32 -9.62 -3.58 15.07
N SER A 33 -9.48 -3.87 13.77
CA SER A 33 -8.19 -4.12 13.11
C SER A 33 -7.73 -2.95 12.26
N VAL A 34 -8.49 -1.84 12.25
CA VAL A 34 -8.16 -0.63 11.49
C VAL A 34 -6.75 -0.16 11.86
N ASN A 35 -5.98 0.28 10.86
CA ASN A 35 -4.66 0.85 11.09
C ASN A 35 -4.75 1.99 12.12
N PRO A 36 -3.98 1.97 13.22
CA PRO A 36 -4.03 3.01 14.26
C PRO A 36 -3.84 4.44 13.75
N ALA A 37 -3.20 4.63 12.58
CA ALA A 37 -3.08 5.95 11.94
C ALA A 37 -4.44 6.64 11.72
N TRP A 38 -5.53 5.88 11.53
CA TRP A 38 -6.89 6.43 11.45
C TRP A 38 -7.34 7.14 12.73
N ARG A 39 -6.75 6.83 13.88
CA ARG A 39 -7.05 7.49 15.17
C ARG A 39 -6.36 8.84 15.33
N SER A 40 -5.47 9.21 14.41
CA SER A 40 -4.67 10.42 14.46
C SER A 40 -4.67 11.22 13.16
N THR A 41 -5.55 10.89 12.20
CA THR A 41 -5.69 11.65 10.95
C THR A 41 -7.13 12.09 10.70
N CYS A 42 -7.27 13.23 10.03
CA CYS A 42 -8.54 13.70 9.45
C CYS A 42 -8.60 13.49 7.93
N ILE A 43 -7.45 13.22 7.29
CA ILE A 43 -7.28 13.29 5.85
C ILE A 43 -6.63 12.00 5.33
N VAL A 44 -7.13 11.50 4.21
CA VAL A 44 -6.37 10.63 3.31
C VAL A 44 -6.02 11.43 2.07
N ASN A 45 -4.73 11.52 1.74
CA ASN A 45 -4.28 12.12 0.50
C ASN A 45 -3.91 10.99 -0.46
N ILE A 46 -4.57 10.95 -1.61
CA ILE A 46 -4.30 9.98 -2.67
C ILE A 46 -3.65 10.72 -3.82
N VAL A 47 -2.47 10.26 -4.21
CA VAL A 47 -1.78 10.74 -5.39
C VAL A 47 -1.81 9.62 -6.42
N THR A 48 -2.36 9.91 -7.59
CA THR A 48 -2.38 8.96 -8.71
C THR A 48 -1.64 9.54 -9.89
N ARG A 49 -1.08 8.66 -10.72
CA ARG A 49 -0.50 9.01 -12.00
C ARG A 49 -0.90 7.96 -13.02
N GLY A 50 -1.43 8.39 -14.16
CA GLY A 50 -1.60 7.52 -15.32
C GLY A 50 -0.38 7.56 -16.23
N TRP A 51 -0.26 6.56 -17.11
CA TRP A 51 0.79 6.53 -18.12
C TRP A 51 0.38 7.33 -19.35
N ALA A 52 1.17 8.36 -19.68
CA ALA A 52 1.07 9.06 -20.96
C ALA A 52 1.81 8.28 -22.06
N ASN A 53 1.56 8.62 -23.33
CA ASN A 53 2.15 7.93 -24.50
C ASN A 53 3.70 7.91 -24.51
N HIS A 54 4.34 8.85 -23.80
CA HIS A 54 5.80 8.97 -23.70
C HIS A 54 6.38 8.30 -22.44
N SER A 55 5.57 7.61 -21.65
CA SER A 55 5.97 6.97 -20.38
C SER A 55 5.67 5.48 -20.39
N SER A 56 6.46 4.70 -19.66
CA SER A 56 6.19 3.28 -19.44
C SER A 56 5.42 3.07 -18.13
N ALA A 57 4.66 1.98 -18.04
CA ALA A 57 4.00 1.58 -16.79
C ALA A 57 5.01 1.40 -15.64
N GLN A 58 6.23 0.94 -15.93
CA GLN A 58 7.26 0.78 -14.91
C GLN A 58 7.74 2.13 -14.37
N THR A 59 8.03 3.09 -15.26
CA THR A 59 8.44 4.44 -14.86
C THR A 59 7.38 5.13 -14.00
N VAL A 60 6.09 4.92 -14.31
CA VAL A 60 4.99 5.47 -13.50
C VAL A 60 4.91 4.80 -12.13
N LYS A 61 5.05 3.47 -12.06
CA LYS A 61 5.08 2.74 -10.78
C LYS A 61 6.25 3.19 -9.91
N ASP A 62 7.44 3.32 -10.48
CA ASP A 62 8.63 3.74 -9.74
C ASP A 62 8.49 5.18 -9.21
N ASP A 63 7.93 6.08 -10.01
CA ASP A 63 7.62 7.45 -9.58
C ASP A 63 6.58 7.48 -8.44
N ILE A 64 5.50 6.71 -8.56
CA ILE A 64 4.51 6.57 -7.47
C ILE A 64 5.16 6.02 -6.20
N THR A 65 5.93 4.93 -6.30
CA THR A 65 6.50 4.20 -5.16
C THR A 65 7.56 5.02 -4.44
N TYR A 66 8.56 5.50 -5.19
CA TYR A 66 9.81 6.01 -4.62
C TYR A 66 9.86 7.53 -4.54
N ILE A 67 9.15 8.24 -5.42
CA ILE A 67 9.17 9.70 -5.47
C ILE A 67 7.96 10.28 -4.74
N LYS A 68 6.74 9.98 -5.21
CA LYS A 68 5.50 10.51 -4.62
C LYS A 68 5.22 9.89 -3.26
N GLY A 69 5.27 8.57 -3.15
CA GLY A 69 5.14 7.82 -1.89
C GLY A 69 6.24 8.19 -0.89
N GLY A 70 7.49 8.33 -1.37
CA GLY A 70 8.61 8.82 -0.56
C GLY A 70 8.36 10.22 0.02
N ALA A 71 7.89 11.17 -0.80
CA ALA A 71 7.58 12.52 -0.34
C ALA A 71 6.41 12.59 0.65
N MET A 72 5.37 11.76 0.47
CA MET A 72 4.27 11.65 1.43
C MET A 72 4.74 11.08 2.76
N ARG A 73 5.57 10.03 2.73
CA ARG A 73 6.15 9.41 3.92
C ARG A 73 7.08 10.36 4.68
N ALA A 74 7.82 11.21 3.97
CA ALA A 74 8.67 12.22 4.58
C ALA A 74 7.88 13.36 5.24
N LEU A 75 6.65 13.63 4.78
CA LEU A 75 5.77 14.62 5.39
C LEU A 75 5.26 14.16 6.75
N ASP A 76 4.80 12.91 6.84
CA ASP A 76 4.34 12.31 8.08
C ASP A 76 4.80 10.85 8.20
N PRO A 77 5.95 10.60 8.86
CA PRO A 77 6.51 9.25 8.97
C PRO A 77 5.79 8.37 10.01
N LEU A 78 4.84 8.91 10.77
CA LEU A 78 4.17 8.20 11.88
C LEU A 78 2.79 7.64 11.48
N LEU A 79 2.20 8.13 10.39
CA LEU A 79 0.92 7.65 9.86
C LEU A 79 1.10 6.42 8.96
N GLY A 80 0.09 6.15 8.13
CA GLY A 80 0.07 5.02 7.22
C GLY A 80 -0.74 5.33 5.96
N SER A 81 -1.09 4.28 5.22
CA SER A 81 -1.79 4.32 3.94
C SER A 81 -3.10 3.54 4.02
N TYR A 82 -4.07 3.95 3.21
CA TYR A 82 -5.36 3.27 3.12
C TYR A 82 -5.30 2.12 2.11
N MET A 83 -5.37 0.87 2.59
CA MET A 83 -5.10 -0.33 1.79
C MET A 83 -5.94 -0.50 0.51
N ASN A 84 -7.16 0.06 0.47
CA ASN A 84 -8.01 -0.07 -0.70
C ASN A 84 -7.60 0.85 -1.85
N GLU A 85 -6.81 1.89 -1.57
CA GLU A 85 -6.39 2.93 -2.52
C GLU A 85 -4.89 3.21 -2.39
N ALA A 86 -4.12 2.15 -2.14
CA ALA A 86 -2.68 2.22 -1.89
C ALA A 86 -1.84 1.66 -3.05
N ASP A 87 -0.56 2.00 -3.02
CA ASP A 87 0.45 1.43 -3.91
C ASP A 87 0.78 -0.01 -3.51
N ARG A 88 0.46 -0.95 -4.40
CA ARG A 88 0.80 -2.38 -4.27
C ARG A 88 2.32 -2.62 -4.19
N ASN A 89 3.14 -1.73 -4.73
CA ASN A 89 4.60 -1.89 -4.82
C ASN A 89 5.34 -1.31 -3.60
N ASP A 90 4.62 -0.70 -2.65
CA ASP A 90 5.21 -0.10 -1.46
C ASP A 90 6.02 -1.13 -0.66
N PRO A 91 7.36 -0.99 -0.56
CA PRO A 91 8.19 -1.97 0.14
C PRO A 91 7.91 -2.02 1.66
N LEU A 92 7.23 -1.01 2.20
CA LEU A 92 6.89 -0.88 3.61
C LEU A 92 5.40 -1.15 3.87
N TRP A 93 4.68 -1.75 2.91
CA TRP A 93 3.24 -2.02 2.99
C TRP A 93 2.78 -2.68 4.30
N PRO A 94 3.52 -3.62 4.96
CA PRO A 94 3.00 -4.23 6.20
C PRO A 94 2.77 -3.17 7.28
N THR A 95 3.70 -2.22 7.39
CA THR A 95 3.62 -1.12 8.35
C THR A 95 2.63 -0.08 7.87
N ASN A 96 2.66 0.31 6.59
CA ASN A 96 1.81 1.40 6.13
C ASN A 96 0.34 1.00 6.05
N LEU A 97 0.01 -0.23 5.67
CA LEU A 97 -1.38 -0.66 5.51
C LEU A 97 -2.00 -1.14 6.83
N TYR A 98 -1.21 -1.78 7.70
CA TYR A 98 -1.73 -2.44 8.90
C TYR A 98 -1.18 -1.86 10.21
N GLY A 99 -0.07 -1.13 10.17
CA GLY A 99 0.56 -0.55 11.35
C GLY A 99 0.98 -1.60 12.37
N THR A 100 0.86 -1.25 13.66
CA THR A 100 1.17 -2.15 14.78
C THR A 100 0.27 -3.38 14.84
N ASN A 101 -0.87 -3.39 14.13
CA ASN A 101 -1.77 -4.53 14.08
C ASN A 101 -1.24 -5.69 13.21
N TYR A 102 -0.23 -5.48 12.35
CA TYR A 102 0.21 -6.49 11.38
C TYR A 102 0.54 -7.84 12.03
N MET A 103 1.34 -7.84 13.10
CA MET A 103 1.76 -9.08 13.77
C MET A 103 0.57 -9.87 14.34
N ARG A 104 -0.38 -9.19 14.97
CA ARG A 104 -1.62 -9.82 15.48
C ARG A 104 -2.43 -10.44 14.34
N LEU A 105 -2.58 -9.71 13.24
CA LEU A 105 -3.32 -10.18 12.07
C LEU A 105 -2.60 -11.37 11.40
N ALA A 106 -1.26 -11.36 11.34
CA ALA A 106 -0.47 -12.46 10.80
C ALA A 106 -0.66 -13.76 11.60
N LEU A 107 -0.72 -13.67 12.94
CA LEU A 107 -1.03 -14.81 13.80
C LEU A 107 -2.45 -15.34 13.56
N ILE A 108 -3.42 -14.45 13.37
CA ILE A 108 -4.81 -14.82 13.03
C ILE A 108 -4.84 -15.52 11.66
N LYS A 109 -4.20 -14.94 10.64
CA LYS A 109 -4.07 -15.54 9.30
C LYS A 109 -3.50 -16.95 9.38
N LYS A 110 -2.39 -17.14 10.11
CA LYS A 110 -1.78 -18.47 10.29
C LYS A 110 -2.70 -19.46 10.99
N LYS A 111 -3.52 -19.00 11.95
CA LYS A 111 -4.48 -19.86 12.65
C LYS A 111 -5.60 -20.35 11.74
N TYR A 112 -6.14 -19.48 10.88
CA TYR A 112 -7.34 -19.76 10.09
C TYR A 112 -7.06 -20.19 8.64
N ASP A 113 -5.90 -19.82 8.10
CA ASP A 113 -5.42 -20.20 6.77
C ASP A 113 -3.92 -20.58 6.83
N PRO A 114 -3.59 -21.71 7.50
CA PRO A 114 -2.21 -22.13 7.73
C PRO A 114 -1.47 -22.51 6.45
N THR A 115 -2.19 -22.87 5.38
CA THR A 115 -1.63 -23.26 4.08
C THR A 115 -1.67 -22.11 3.06
N SER A 116 -2.06 -20.90 3.49
CA SER A 116 -2.11 -19.69 2.65
C SER A 116 -2.91 -19.83 1.35
N VAL A 117 -4.07 -20.50 1.43
CA VAL A 117 -4.99 -20.66 0.28
C VAL A 117 -5.46 -19.31 -0.24
N PHE A 118 -5.71 -18.35 0.66
CA PHE A 118 -6.17 -17.02 0.28
C PHE A 118 -4.99 -16.07 0.15
N TYR A 119 -4.57 -15.81 -1.08
CA TYR A 119 -3.48 -14.88 -1.40
C TYR A 119 -3.98 -13.69 -2.22
N TYR A 120 -3.51 -12.51 -1.85
CA TYR A 120 -3.43 -11.37 -2.77
C TYR A 120 -2.19 -10.54 -2.43
N PRO A 121 -1.67 -9.76 -3.40
CA PRO A 121 -0.51 -8.89 -3.15
C PRO A 121 -0.79 -7.92 -2.00
N THR A 122 0.16 -7.79 -1.06
CA THR A 122 0.05 -6.96 0.15
C THR A 122 -0.97 -7.45 1.20
N CYS A 123 -1.56 -8.63 1.03
CA CYS A 123 -2.38 -9.22 2.09
C CYS A 123 -1.54 -9.62 3.29
N VAL A 124 -2.13 -9.65 4.48
CA VAL A 124 -1.50 -10.25 5.67
C VAL A 124 -0.99 -11.67 5.33
N GLY A 125 0.30 -11.92 5.57
CA GLY A 125 0.97 -13.19 5.26
C GLY A 125 1.46 -13.35 3.80
N SER A 126 1.21 -12.39 2.91
CA SER A 126 1.62 -12.50 1.50
C SER A 126 3.14 -12.53 1.29
N GLN A 127 3.93 -12.08 2.27
CA GLN A 127 5.41 -12.07 2.20
C GLN A 127 6.01 -13.47 2.10
N SER A 128 5.27 -14.51 2.48
CA SER A 128 5.68 -15.92 2.35
C SER A 128 5.50 -16.48 0.93
N TRP A 129 5.12 -15.64 -0.04
CA TRP A 129 4.94 -16.01 -1.43
C TRP A 129 5.51 -14.96 -2.37
N THR A 130 5.98 -15.39 -3.53
CA THR A 130 6.43 -14.52 -4.61
C THR A 130 5.98 -15.07 -5.96
N GLN A 131 5.69 -14.19 -6.90
CA GLN A 131 5.34 -14.57 -8.26
C GLN A 131 6.63 -14.68 -9.08
N TRP A 132 6.89 -15.84 -9.66
CA TRP A 132 8.11 -16.09 -10.45
C TRP A 132 7.84 -15.85 -11.91
N TYR A 133 8.69 -15.03 -12.54
CA TYR A 133 8.69 -14.89 -13.98
C TYR A 133 9.36 -16.10 -14.63
N LEU A 134 8.63 -16.78 -15.50
CA LEU A 134 9.15 -17.89 -16.29
C LEU A 134 9.14 -17.50 -17.77
N ASP A 135 10.33 -17.36 -18.36
CA ASP A 135 10.46 -17.01 -19.77
C ASP A 135 9.75 -18.03 -20.66
N GLY A 136 8.93 -17.55 -21.59
CA GLY A 136 8.09 -18.36 -22.47
C GLY A 136 6.89 -19.06 -21.81
N ALA A 137 6.63 -18.87 -20.51
CA ALA A 137 5.44 -19.41 -19.86
C ALA A 137 4.19 -18.55 -20.14
N ALA A 138 3.02 -19.20 -20.19
CA ALA A 138 1.74 -18.52 -20.35
C ALA A 138 1.28 -17.78 -19.08
N TYR A 139 1.87 -18.11 -17.92
CA TYR A 139 1.57 -17.51 -16.63
C TYR A 139 2.75 -17.63 -15.68
N ASP A 140 2.83 -16.70 -14.74
CA ASP A 140 3.84 -16.66 -13.70
C ASP A 140 3.31 -17.36 -12.43
N PRO A 141 3.89 -18.50 -12.01
CA PRO A 141 3.43 -19.23 -10.84
C PRO A 141 3.69 -18.45 -9.55
N LEU A 142 2.81 -18.65 -8.57
CA LEU A 142 3.01 -18.20 -7.21
C LEU A 142 3.75 -19.28 -6.42
N CYS A 143 4.93 -18.95 -5.91
CA CYS A 143 5.83 -19.87 -5.22
C CYS A 143 6.11 -19.39 -3.79
N PRO A 144 6.30 -20.30 -2.80
CA PRO A 144 6.73 -19.90 -1.47
C PRO A 144 8.10 -19.20 -1.49
N THR A 145 8.27 -18.14 -0.70
CA THR A 145 9.58 -17.52 -0.47
C THR A 145 10.35 -18.33 0.58
N GLY A 146 11.41 -19.02 0.16
CA GLY A 146 12.35 -19.72 1.06
C GLY A 146 12.30 -21.25 0.99
N LEU A 147 12.66 -21.81 -0.18
CA LEU A 147 13.34 -23.11 -0.23
C LEU A 147 14.85 -22.90 -0.03
#